data_AF-A0A259SFC3-F1
#
_entry.id   AF-A0A259SFC3-F1
#
_cell.length_a   1.000
_cell.length_b   1.000
_cell.length_c   1.000
_cell.angle_alpha   90.00
_cell.angle_beta   90.00
_cell.angle_gamma   90.00
#
_symmetry.space_group_name_H-M   'P 1'
#
loop_
_entity.id
_entity.type
_entity.pdbx_description
1 polymer ?
#
loop_
_entity_poly.entity_id
_entity_poly.type
_entity_poly.pdbx_seq_one_letter_code
_entity_poly.pdbx_strand_id
1 'polypeptide(L)'
;AARTRALCAALSFDAERARANLSLSEGLIVSERLALVLKPRIGAVRFAEVIDRASAGEPLAALLRALPEVAERDVDDLLDPARYTGRSGALVDEAVRAAREEGIR
;
A
#
# COMPACT_ATOMS: atom_id res chain seq x y z
N ALA A 1 -31.74 11.31 -1.15
CA ALA A 1 -30.82 12.28 -1.78
C ALA A 1 -30.29 13.35 -0.81
N ALA A 2 -31.15 14.13 -0.14
CA ALA A 2 -30.71 15.25 0.71
C ALA A 2 -29.75 14.83 1.85
N ARG A 3 -30.03 13.72 2.55
CA ARG A 3 -29.18 13.20 3.63
C ARG A 3 -27.78 12.79 3.16
N THR A 4 -27.70 12.08 2.03
CA THR A 4 -26.42 11.68 1.42
C THR A 4 -25.60 12.89 1.00
N ARG A 5 -26.23 13.89 0.35
CA ARG A 5 -25.57 15.14 -0.03
C ARG A 5 -25.00 15.88 1.17
N ALA A 6 -25.79 16.01 2.25
CA ALA A 6 -25.33 16.67 3.47
C ALA A 6 -24.14 15.94 4.11
N LEU A 7 -24.18 14.59 4.13
CA LEU A 7 -23.07 13.79 4.64
C LEU A 7 -21.80 13.96 3.79
N CYS A 8 -21.90 13.84 2.47
CA CYS A 8 -20.75 14.00 1.57
C CYS A 8 -20.13 15.41 1.67
N ALA A 9 -20.95 16.45 1.82
CA ALA A 9 -20.47 17.83 1.94
C ALA A 9 -19.79 18.13 3.29
N ALA A 10 -20.09 17.36 4.34
CA ALA A 10 -19.55 17.54 5.69
C ALA A 10 -18.41 16.56 6.03
N LEU A 11 -18.06 15.64 5.12
CA LEU A 11 -17.05 14.63 5.37
C LEU A 11 -15.66 15.26 5.38
N SER A 12 -14.88 15.00 6.43
CA SER A 12 -13.47 15.38 6.52
C SER A 12 -12.59 14.14 6.49
N PHE A 13 -11.39 14.28 5.93
CA PHE A 13 -10.40 13.21 5.84
C PHE A 13 -9.16 13.60 6.63
N ASP A 14 -8.80 12.77 7.60
CA ASP A 14 -7.56 12.89 8.36
C ASP A 14 -6.47 12.06 7.68
N ALA A 15 -5.66 12.73 6.85
CA ALA A 15 -4.59 12.09 6.09
C ALA A 15 -3.47 11.56 6.99
N GLU A 16 -3.17 12.24 8.10
CA GLU A 16 -2.13 11.81 9.03
C GLU A 16 -2.57 10.55 9.77
N ARG A 17 -3.83 10.49 10.21
CA ARG A 17 -4.37 9.27 10.82
C ARG A 17 -4.44 8.12 9.82
N ALA A 18 -4.79 8.39 8.56
CA ALA A 18 -4.77 7.38 7.51
C ALA A 18 -3.36 6.81 7.31
N ARG A 19 -2.32 7.67 7.25
CA ARG A 19 -0.91 7.23 7.18
C ARG A 19 -0.51 6.42 8.40
N ALA A 20 -0.84 6.87 9.61
CA ALA A 20 -0.55 6.14 10.84
C ALA A 20 -1.21 4.74 10.86
N ASN A 21 -2.45 4.63 10.37
CA ASN A 21 -3.14 3.35 10.25
C ASN A 21 -2.46 2.41 9.25
N LEU A 22 -1.89 2.93 8.15
CA LEU A 22 -1.11 2.12 7.20
C LEU A 22 0.16 1.54 7.85
N SER A 23 0.79 2.27 8.78
CA SER A 23 1.96 1.80 9.50
C SER A 23 1.66 0.64 10.47
N LEU A 24 0.39 0.40 10.84
CA LEU A 24 0.01 -0.66 11.78
C LEU A 24 0.31 -2.07 11.28
N SER A 25 0.41 -2.28 9.97
CA SER A 25 0.79 -3.57 9.41
C SER A 25 2.30 -3.82 9.39
N GLU A 26 3.11 -2.85 9.81
CA GLU A 26 4.58 -2.89 9.73
C GLU A 26 5.10 -3.28 8.32
N GLY A 27 4.46 -2.74 7.28
CA GLY A 27 4.80 -3.02 5.88
C GLY A 27 4.22 -4.31 5.29
N LEU A 28 3.57 -5.18 6.07
CA LEU A 28 2.92 -6.40 5.54
C LEU A 28 1.73 -6.10 4.61
N ILE A 29 1.12 -4.91 4.69
CA ILE A 29 0.05 -4.48 3.79
C ILE A 29 0.48 -4.45 2.31
N VAL A 30 1.78 -4.34 2.02
CA VAL A 30 2.33 -4.40 0.65
C VAL A 30 2.94 -5.76 0.28
N SER A 31 2.53 -6.84 0.97
CA SER A 31 3.04 -8.21 0.73
C SER A 31 2.99 -8.68 -0.73
N GLU A 32 1.99 -8.27 -1.51
CA GLU A 32 1.92 -8.57 -2.95
C GLU A 32 3.08 -7.92 -3.72
N ARG A 33 3.34 -6.62 -3.49
CA ARG A 33 4.50 -5.92 -4.07
C ARG A 33 5.81 -6.62 -3.70
N LEU A 34 5.95 -6.98 -2.43
CA LEU A 34 7.12 -7.69 -1.93
C LEU A 34 7.28 -9.03 -2.66
N ALA A 35 6.20 -9.80 -2.85
CA ALA A 35 6.26 -11.05 -3.59
C ALA A 35 6.75 -10.86 -5.03
N LEU A 36 6.22 -9.85 -5.74
CA LEU A 36 6.62 -9.53 -7.11
C LEU A 36 8.09 -9.15 -7.22
N VAL A 37 8.61 -8.38 -6.26
CA VAL A 37 10.00 -7.90 -6.28
C VAL A 37 10.98 -8.96 -5.76
N LEU A 38 10.62 -9.67 -4.70
CA LEU A 38 11.54 -10.52 -3.94
C LEU A 38 11.56 -11.97 -4.40
N LYS A 39 10.42 -12.57 -4.77
CA LYS A 39 10.40 -13.99 -5.19
C LYS A 39 11.36 -14.28 -6.36
N PRO A 40 11.52 -13.40 -7.38
CA PRO A 40 12.52 -13.62 -8.44
C PRO A 40 13.98 -13.58 -7.95
N ARG A 41 14.26 -13.00 -6.78
CA ARG A 41 15.60 -12.79 -6.22
C ARG A 41 15.98 -13.85 -5.19
N ILE A 42 15.07 -14.14 -4.27
CA ILE A 42 15.34 -15.04 -3.13
C ILE A 42 14.57 -16.37 -3.22
N GLY A 43 13.65 -16.51 -4.17
CA GLY A 43 12.79 -17.67 -4.31
C GLY A 43 11.55 -17.62 -3.40
N ALA A 44 10.54 -18.42 -3.74
CA ALA A 44 9.25 -18.41 -3.03
C ALA A 44 9.34 -18.93 -1.59
N VAL A 45 10.20 -19.92 -1.32
CA VAL A 45 10.36 -20.52 0.01
C VAL A 45 10.97 -19.52 1.00
N ARG A 46 12.13 -18.93 0.68
CA ARG A 46 12.76 -17.90 1.53
C ARG A 46 11.88 -16.67 1.70
N PHE A 47 11.12 -16.30 0.67
CA PHE A 47 10.14 -15.23 0.80
C PHE A 47 9.06 -15.56 1.85
N ALA A 48 8.50 -16.78 1.81
CA ALA A 48 7.51 -17.21 2.80
C ALA A 48 8.11 -17.19 4.22
N GLU A 49 9.33 -17.70 4.42
CA GLU A 49 10.02 -17.66 5.72
C GLU A 49 10.18 -16.24 6.27
N VAL A 50 10.50 -15.25 5.42
CA VAL A 50 10.60 -13.84 5.81
C VAL A 50 9.24 -13.30 6.25
N ILE A 51 8.18 -13.60 5.50
CA ILE A 51 6.81 -13.14 5.84
C ILE A 51 6.29 -13.81 7.12
N ASP A 52 6.58 -15.09 7.33
CA ASP A 52 6.19 -15.83 8.53
C ASP A 52 6.85 -15.24 9.79
N ARG A 53 8.16 -14.95 9.71
CA ARG A 53 8.90 -14.27 10.78
C ARG A 53 8.37 -12.87 11.07
N ALA A 54 8.10 -12.10 10.02
CA ALA A 54 7.52 -10.77 10.17
C ALA A 54 6.13 -10.83 10.82
N SER A 55 5.30 -11.79 10.41
CA SER A 55 3.96 -12.01 10.98
C SER A 55 4.01 -12.49 12.43
N ALA A 56 5.12 -13.09 12.85
CA ALA A 56 5.40 -13.46 14.25
C ALA A 56 5.92 -12.28 15.09
N GLY A 57 6.05 -11.08 14.52
CA GLY A 57 6.44 -9.85 15.21
C GLY A 57 7.90 -9.44 15.05
N GLU A 58 8.67 -10.10 14.17
CA GLU A 58 10.00 -9.60 13.81
C GLU A 58 9.91 -8.40 12.86
N PRO A 59 10.74 -7.34 13.02
CA PRO A 59 10.65 -6.17 12.15
C PRO A 59 10.97 -6.51 10.68
N LEU A 60 9.96 -6.45 9.80
CA LEU A 60 10.10 -6.81 8.38
C LEU A 60 11.22 -6.02 7.69
N ALA A 61 11.35 -4.73 7.98
CA ALA A 61 12.40 -3.89 7.40
C ALA A 61 13.81 -4.36 7.79
N ALA A 62 14.00 -4.89 9.00
CA ALA A 62 15.28 -5.46 9.43
C ALA A 62 15.55 -6.80 8.73
N LEU A 63 14.53 -7.66 8.60
CA LEU A 63 14.63 -8.93 7.87
C LEU A 63 15.03 -8.70 6.41
N LEU A 64 14.42 -7.72 5.74
CA LEU A 64 14.75 -7.37 4.36
C LEU A 64 16.17 -6.81 4.25
N ARG A 65 16.57 -5.85 5.10
CA ARG A 65 17.94 -5.28 5.07
C ARG A 65 19.04 -6.32 5.32
N ALA A 66 18.73 -7.42 5.99
CA ALA A 66 19.66 -8.53 6.22
C ALA A 66 19.87 -9.43 4.99
N LEU A 67 19.04 -9.32 3.94
CA LEU A 67 19.17 -10.11 2.72
C LEU A 67 20.20 -9.46 1.78
N PRO A 68 21.31 -10.15 1.44
CA PRO A 68 22.28 -9.64 0.48
C PRO A 68 21.67 -9.31 -0.89
N GLU A 69 20.64 -10.06 -1.31
CA GLU A 69 19.98 -9.92 -2.60
C GLU A 69 19.14 -8.63 -2.75
N VAL A 70 18.95 -7.88 -1.67
CA VAL A 70 18.24 -6.59 -1.67
C VAL A 70 19.10 -5.43 -1.17
N ALA A 71 20.41 -5.62 -0.98
CA ALA A 71 21.31 -4.60 -0.43
C ALA A 71 21.32 -3.28 -1.22
N GLU A 72 21.10 -3.32 -2.55
CA GLU A 72 21.03 -2.13 -3.42
C GLU A 72 19.59 -1.59 -3.59
N ARG A 73 18.63 -2.04 -2.78
CA ARG A 73 17.25 -1.55 -2.82
C ARG A 73 17.00 -0.63 -1.65
N ASP A 74 16.23 0.41 -1.93
CA ASP A 74 15.60 1.20 -0.88
C ASP A 74 14.47 0.36 -0.25
N VAL A 75 14.75 -0.18 0.94
CA VAL A 75 13.79 -0.99 1.70
C VAL A 75 12.61 -0.14 2.17
N ASP A 76 12.85 1.14 2.49
CA ASP A 76 11.78 2.02 2.96
C ASP A 76 10.83 2.35 1.80
N ASP A 77 11.34 2.62 0.59
CA ASP A 77 10.49 2.75 -0.60
C ASP A 77 9.73 1.45 -0.91
N LEU A 78 10.37 0.29 -0.78
CA LEU A 78 9.73 -1.00 -1.05
C LEU A 78 8.57 -1.29 -0.09
N LEU A 79 8.69 -0.84 1.16
CA LEU A 79 7.66 -1.00 2.20
C LEU A 79 6.62 0.13 2.22
N ASP A 80 6.83 1.24 1.51
CA ASP A 80 5.90 2.36 1.44
C ASP A 80 4.59 1.95 0.71
N PRO A 81 3.43 1.95 1.41
CA PRO A 81 2.14 1.66 0.79
C PRO A 81 1.70 2.69 -0.25
N ALA A 82 2.17 3.94 -0.15
CA ALA A 82 1.85 4.99 -1.11
C ALA A 82 2.47 4.72 -2.50
N ARG A 83 3.49 3.87 -2.57
CA ARG A 83 4.13 3.42 -3.82
C ARG A 83 3.42 2.22 -4.45
N TYR A 84 2.34 1.73 -3.85
CA TYR A 84 1.63 0.53 -4.31
C TYR A 84 0.11 0.71 -4.34
N THR A 85 -0.37 1.82 -4.91
CA THR A 85 -1.80 2.11 -5.06
C THR A 85 -2.41 1.58 -6.36
N GLY A 86 -1.65 0.82 -7.16
CA GLY A 86 -2.11 0.28 -8.44
C GLY A 86 -2.74 1.33 -9.35
N ARG A 87 -3.95 1.05 -9.86
CA ARG A 87 -4.71 1.95 -10.76
C ARG A 87 -5.59 2.98 -10.05
N SER A 88 -5.54 3.11 -8.72
CA SER A 88 -6.48 3.96 -7.98
C SER A 88 -6.59 5.39 -8.53
N GLY A 89 -5.47 6.04 -8.85
CA GLY A 89 -5.49 7.38 -9.44
C GLY A 89 -6.21 7.43 -10.80
N ALA A 90 -5.84 6.53 -11.71
CA ALA A 90 -6.46 6.46 -13.03
C ALA A 90 -7.97 6.16 -12.96
N LEU A 91 -8.40 5.27 -12.05
CA LEU A 91 -9.81 4.93 -11.86
C LEU A 91 -10.61 6.12 -11.32
N VAL A 92 -10.03 6.92 -10.42
CA VAL A 92 -10.65 8.16 -9.93
C VAL A 92 -10.78 9.18 -11.07
N ASP A 93 -9.74 9.36 -11.87
CA ASP A 93 -9.76 10.27 -13.02
C ASP A 93 -10.80 9.85 -14.07
N GLU A 94 -10.90 8.55 -14.35
CA GLU A 94 -11.91 7.95 -15.23
C GLU A 94 -13.33 8.23 -14.70
N ALA A 95 -13.59 7.97 -13.42
CA ALA A 95 -14.89 8.18 -12.82
C ALA A 95 -15.30 9.67 -12.77
N VAL A 96 -14.37 10.57 -12.42
CA VAL A 96 -14.64 12.03 -12.39
C VAL A 96 -14.92 12.56 -13.80
N ARG A 97 -14.20 12.08 -14.81
CA ARG A 97 -14.45 12.47 -16.20
C ARG A 97 -15.84 12.02 -16.66
N ALA A 98 -16.21 10.76 -16.43
CA ALA A 98 -17.53 10.25 -16.79
C ALA A 98 -18.66 11.04 -16.09
N ALA A 99 -18.53 11.32 -14.79
CA ALA A 99 -19.51 12.11 -14.05
C ALA A 99 -19.71 13.52 -14.64
N ARG A 100 -18.62 14.16 -15.10
CA ARG A 100 -18.68 15.48 -15.75
C ARG A 100 -19.36 15.42 -17.12
N GLU A 101 -19.11 14.37 -17.90
CA GLU A 101 -19.78 14.12 -19.19
C GLU A 101 -21.29 13.89 -19.01
N GLU A 102 -21.69 13.30 -17.88
CA GLU A 102 -23.09 13.15 -17.46
C GLU A 102 -23.71 14.44 -16.87
N GLY A 103 -22.95 15.53 -16.79
CA GLY A 103 -23.42 16.84 -16.33
C GLY A 103 -23.38 17.05 -14.81
N ILE A 104 -22.75 16.16 -14.05
CA ILE A 104 -22.50 16.35 -12.62
C ILE A 104 -21.37 17.38 -12.46
N ARG A 105 -21.66 18.48 -11.74
CA ARG A 105 -20.71 19.57 -11.45
C ARG A 105 -20.20 19.53 -10.03
#